data_AF-A3FQH1-F1
#
_entry.id   AF-A3FQH1-F1
#
_cell.length_a   1.000
_cell.length_b   1.000
_cell.length_c   1.000
_cell.angle_alpha   90.00
_cell.angle_beta   90.00
_cell.angle_gamma   90.00
#
_symmetry.space_group_name_H-M   'P 1'
#
loop_
_entity.id
_entity.type
_entity.pdbx_description
1 polymer ?
#
loop_
_entity_poly.entity_id
_entity_poly.type
_entity_poly.pdbx_seq_one_letter_code
_entity_poly.pdbx_strand_id
1 'polypeptide(L)'
;MYGQTNCWILPTGEYDLILAFDSPICKSSETTDGVLRKVYDSKEEALADCNTVFICSKKSAYNMAYQGIVPLVSEKSIPTGKSVNSLPEVISFSTISGEKLIGTPLMPPNAYYSKIYTLPMFSISMDKGTGVVSSVPSDSPDDYAAWNDIKSKVGIREKYNIQEDWLLDLVPIIDTPELGTLAGEAVYLKYKIQSQNDSAKLKQAKEEVYKKGFYDGVMISGDFKGMKVSEIKDQAKQKLIDDKNALVYLEPENTVISRTGESCIIALCKQWYIEYGEEKWRKDVYDWVNDEKSFETFYPQVRTSFLEVINWLREWACSRSYGLGTYLPWDTENNQKVLIESLSDSTIYMAYYTICHFFHSDFEGRSKGLMDIPIEYVNDDLFNYVFCLTDEPSEDLIKNIGRGQLDRMRNEFSYFYPLDCRVSGKDLIFNHLTMCLYNHAAIWEDRKDLWPRSFYCNGHVMIDSMKMSKSTGNWITLEDGINEYSADACRIALADAGDTIDDANFCRDIANSAIMRLYSIIQSAQFYVENKDKLRCGSQEMSNSELQTFLKENPNALNALNQADQIFTSEVIRLANEAYNSYKNFAYRDALKYALFEFQLRRDQYRLLCDSNDLFLNTNVLKLFIGKFISL
;
A
#
# COMPACT_ATOMS: atom_id res chain seq x y z
N MET A 1 25.41 -20.92 -8.95
CA MET A 1 26.07 -20.94 -10.27
C MET A 1 27.00 -22.14 -10.48
N TYR A 2 27.62 -22.73 -9.44
CA TYR A 2 28.51 -23.88 -9.59
C TYR A 2 27.93 -25.08 -10.37
N GLY A 3 26.62 -25.29 -10.29
CA GLY A 3 25.92 -26.45 -10.86
C GLY A 3 25.28 -26.20 -12.23
N GLN A 4 25.77 -25.22 -13.00
CA GLN A 4 25.20 -24.95 -14.32
C GLN A 4 25.50 -26.08 -15.31
N THR A 5 24.46 -26.58 -15.98
CA THR A 5 24.57 -27.63 -17.02
C THR A 5 24.33 -27.08 -18.42
N ASN A 6 23.54 -26.01 -18.54
CA ASN A 6 23.16 -25.39 -19.81
C ASN A 6 22.61 -23.97 -19.57
N CYS A 7 22.27 -23.29 -20.65
CA CYS A 7 21.54 -22.03 -20.61
C CYS A 7 20.19 -22.22 -21.30
N TRP A 8 19.12 -21.67 -20.74
CA TRP A 8 17.79 -21.75 -21.33
C TRP A 8 17.46 -20.53 -22.18
N ILE A 9 16.81 -20.79 -23.30
CA ILE A 9 16.31 -19.77 -24.24
C ILE A 9 14.87 -20.13 -24.66
N LEU A 10 13.99 -19.13 -24.78
CA LEU A 10 12.68 -19.33 -25.39
C LEU A 10 12.83 -19.37 -26.92
N PRO A 11 12.52 -20.49 -27.62
CA PRO A 11 12.77 -20.58 -29.06
C PRO A 11 11.98 -19.58 -29.90
N THR A 12 10.75 -19.29 -29.49
CA THR A 12 9.86 -18.29 -30.11
C THR A 12 10.15 -16.86 -29.65
N GLY A 13 11.07 -16.67 -28.71
CA GLY A 13 11.46 -15.34 -28.23
C GLY A 13 12.34 -14.61 -29.23
N GLU A 14 12.28 -13.29 -29.21
CA GLU A 14 13.17 -12.40 -29.97
C GLU A 14 14.20 -11.77 -29.03
N TYR A 15 15.48 -11.87 -29.39
CA TYR A 15 16.61 -11.38 -28.61
C TYR A 15 17.39 -10.35 -29.43
N ASP A 16 17.73 -9.24 -28.80
CA ASP A 16 18.52 -8.19 -29.42
C ASP A 16 20.01 -8.35 -29.08
N LEU A 17 20.86 -8.05 -30.06
CA LEU A 17 22.31 -7.95 -29.88
C LEU A 17 22.62 -6.50 -29.52
N ILE A 18 22.69 -6.23 -28.23
CA ILE A 18 22.76 -4.90 -27.66
C ILE A 18 24.22 -4.54 -27.40
N LEU A 19 24.68 -3.40 -27.91
CA LEU A 19 25.96 -2.82 -27.50
C LEU A 19 25.91 -2.52 -26.00
N ALA A 20 26.97 -2.85 -25.27
CA ALA A 20 27.05 -2.68 -23.82
C ALA A 20 28.43 -2.17 -23.39
N PHE A 21 28.48 -1.53 -22.22
CA PHE A 21 29.75 -1.17 -21.60
C PHE A 21 30.42 -2.42 -21.00
N ASP A 22 31.76 -2.45 -21.01
CA ASP A 22 32.54 -3.54 -20.38
C ASP A 22 32.35 -3.59 -18.85
N SER A 23 31.97 -2.45 -18.27
CA SER A 23 31.56 -2.32 -16.88
C SER A 23 30.55 -1.17 -16.79
N PRO A 24 29.60 -1.20 -15.84
CA PRO A 24 28.66 -0.10 -15.64
C PRO A 24 29.40 1.24 -15.52
N ILE A 25 28.84 2.29 -16.12
CA ILE A 25 29.46 3.63 -16.09
C ILE A 25 29.59 4.13 -14.64
N CYS A 26 30.62 4.95 -14.40
CA CYS A 26 30.84 5.51 -13.06
C CYS A 26 29.62 6.30 -12.59
N LYS A 27 29.29 6.20 -11.31
CA LYS A 27 28.18 6.98 -10.70
C LYS A 27 28.33 8.49 -10.89
N SER A 28 29.55 8.99 -11.09
CA SER A 28 29.83 10.40 -11.39
C SER A 28 29.44 10.83 -12.82
N SER A 29 29.08 9.89 -13.69
CA SER A 29 28.70 10.14 -15.08
C SER A 29 27.19 10.36 -15.25
N GLU A 30 26.51 10.80 -14.19
CA GLU A 30 25.08 11.09 -14.20
C GLU A 30 24.74 12.25 -15.16
N THR A 31 23.56 12.17 -15.78
CA THR A 31 23.05 13.26 -16.61
C THR A 31 22.55 14.42 -15.75
N THR A 32 22.26 15.57 -16.37
CA THR A 32 21.81 16.79 -15.66
C THR A 32 20.48 16.62 -14.91
N ASP A 33 19.71 15.58 -15.23
CA ASP A 33 18.48 15.17 -14.54
C ASP A 33 18.75 14.15 -13.40
N GLY A 34 20.02 13.88 -13.07
CA GLY A 34 20.45 12.98 -12.00
C GLY A 34 20.37 11.49 -12.35
N VAL A 35 19.99 11.12 -13.57
CA VAL A 35 19.88 9.70 -13.98
C VAL A 35 21.24 9.16 -14.42
N LEU A 36 21.60 7.96 -13.99
CA LEU A 36 22.80 7.28 -14.45
C LEU A 36 22.56 6.63 -15.81
N ARG A 37 22.79 7.41 -16.87
CA ARG A 37 22.73 6.95 -18.27
C ARG A 37 23.75 7.70 -19.12
N LYS A 38 24.15 7.12 -20.24
CA LYS A 38 24.98 7.78 -21.24
C LYS A 38 24.29 7.73 -22.60
N VAL A 39 24.02 8.91 -23.15
CA VAL A 39 23.39 9.10 -24.46
C VAL A 39 24.44 9.66 -25.42
N TYR A 40 24.67 8.97 -26.53
CA TYR A 40 25.58 9.37 -27.59
C TYR A 40 24.82 10.10 -28.71
N ASP A 41 25.51 10.98 -29.44
CA ASP A 41 24.91 11.67 -30.59
C ASP A 41 24.87 10.79 -31.84
N SER A 42 25.73 9.78 -31.91
CA SER A 42 25.79 8.82 -33.01
C SER A 42 26.16 7.41 -32.54
N LYS A 43 25.87 6.41 -33.38
CA LYS A 43 26.26 5.02 -33.11
C LYS A 43 27.78 4.85 -33.16
N GLU A 44 28.45 5.59 -34.04
CA GLU A 44 29.90 5.55 -34.23
C GLU A 44 30.65 5.96 -32.97
N GLU A 45 30.17 6.99 -32.26
CA GLU A 45 30.74 7.42 -30.98
C GLU A 45 30.53 6.36 -29.89
N ALA A 46 29.35 5.74 -29.82
CA ALA A 46 29.08 4.70 -28.84
C ALA A 46 29.98 3.47 -29.05
N LEU A 47 30.28 3.12 -30.30
CA LEU A 47 31.17 2.02 -30.67
C LEU A 47 32.64 2.29 -30.30
N ALA A 48 33.05 3.55 -30.14
CA ALA A 48 34.40 3.88 -29.70
C ALA A 48 34.62 3.59 -28.20
N ASP A 49 33.55 3.63 -27.41
CA ASP A 49 33.58 3.48 -25.95
C ASP A 49 33.12 2.11 -25.45
N CYS A 50 32.49 1.30 -26.30
CA CYS A 50 31.86 0.04 -25.94
C CYS A 50 32.47 -1.14 -26.71
N ASN A 51 32.95 -2.16 -26.02
CA ASN A 51 33.53 -3.36 -26.65
C ASN A 51 32.73 -4.65 -26.41
N THR A 52 31.63 -4.56 -25.66
CA THR A 52 30.85 -5.73 -25.26
C THR A 52 29.49 -5.76 -25.96
N VAL A 53 29.00 -6.95 -26.28
CA VAL A 53 27.66 -7.18 -26.84
C VAL A 53 26.88 -8.12 -25.92
N PHE A 54 25.71 -7.67 -25.47
CA PHE A 54 24.77 -8.48 -24.71
C PHE A 54 23.70 -9.06 -25.62
N ILE A 55 23.24 -10.26 -25.28
CA ILE A 55 22.10 -10.94 -25.92
C ILE A 55 21.00 -11.02 -24.88
N CYS A 56 19.93 -10.24 -25.06
CA CYS A 56 18.85 -10.15 -24.09
C CYS A 56 17.54 -9.66 -24.74
N SER A 57 16.46 -9.66 -23.97
CA SER A 57 15.19 -9.05 -24.39
C SER A 57 15.33 -7.53 -24.51
N LYS A 58 14.64 -6.94 -25.50
CA LYS A 58 14.61 -5.48 -25.70
C LYS A 58 14.22 -4.71 -24.43
N LYS A 59 13.25 -5.22 -23.67
CA LYS A 59 12.78 -4.61 -22.42
C LYS A 59 13.89 -4.55 -21.37
N SER A 60 14.63 -5.64 -21.18
CA SER A 60 15.73 -5.68 -20.23
C SER A 60 16.87 -4.73 -20.62
N ALA A 61 17.17 -4.62 -21.92
CA ALA A 61 18.15 -3.68 -22.45
C ALA A 61 17.78 -2.22 -22.13
N TYR A 62 16.51 -1.85 -22.33
CA TYR A 62 16.03 -0.52 -21.94
C TYR A 62 16.20 -0.26 -20.45
N ASN A 63 15.85 -1.22 -19.60
CA ASN A 63 15.99 -1.06 -18.15
C ASN A 63 17.48 -0.95 -17.73
N MET A 64 18.36 -1.74 -18.34
CA MET A 64 19.81 -1.65 -18.18
C MET A 64 20.39 -0.29 -18.57
N ALA A 65 19.80 0.37 -19.58
CA ALA A 65 20.28 1.66 -20.08
C ALA A 65 20.17 2.77 -19.02
N TYR A 66 19.10 2.75 -18.23
CA TYR A 66 18.85 3.71 -17.13
C TYR A 66 19.50 3.29 -15.81
N GLN A 67 20.31 2.21 -15.84
CA GLN A 67 21.18 1.77 -14.76
C GLN A 67 22.66 1.93 -15.15
N GLY A 68 22.95 2.57 -16.29
CA GLY A 68 24.30 2.83 -16.75
C GLY A 68 25.04 1.61 -17.33
N ILE A 69 24.32 0.57 -17.72
CA ILE A 69 24.90 -0.72 -18.18
C ILE A 69 25.03 -0.76 -19.72
N VAL A 70 24.07 -0.17 -20.45
CA VAL A 70 24.12 -0.08 -21.91
C VAL A 70 23.99 1.37 -22.39
N PRO A 71 24.64 1.76 -23.50
CA PRO A 71 24.52 3.07 -24.10
C PRO A 71 23.14 3.30 -24.75
N LEU A 72 22.75 4.57 -24.81
CA LEU A 72 21.64 5.06 -25.61
C LEU A 72 22.17 5.93 -26.75
N VAL A 73 21.41 6.06 -27.84
CA VAL A 73 21.72 6.99 -28.94
C VAL A 73 20.56 7.94 -29.17
N SER A 74 20.87 9.22 -29.37
CA SER A 74 19.91 10.26 -29.72
C SER A 74 19.54 10.22 -31.21
N GLU A 75 18.34 10.68 -31.57
CA GLU A 75 17.77 10.47 -32.91
C GLU A 75 18.42 11.28 -34.05
N LYS A 76 19.44 12.13 -33.79
CA LYS A 76 20.08 12.96 -34.84
C LYS A 76 20.71 12.15 -35.99
N SER A 77 20.80 10.83 -35.85
CA SER A 77 21.41 9.90 -36.82
C SER A 77 20.53 8.72 -37.26
N ILE A 78 19.21 8.66 -36.95
CA ILE A 78 18.36 7.54 -37.41
C ILE A 78 17.73 7.86 -38.78
N PRO A 79 17.97 7.09 -39.86
CA PRO A 79 17.50 7.41 -41.22
C PRO A 79 16.00 7.13 -41.47
N THR A 80 15.12 7.32 -40.49
CA THR A 80 13.68 6.99 -40.63
C THR A 80 12.78 8.03 -39.98
N GLY A 81 12.46 9.10 -40.72
CA GLY A 81 11.20 9.89 -40.73
C GLY A 81 10.30 10.03 -39.49
N LYS A 82 10.80 9.86 -38.26
CA LYS A 82 10.06 10.03 -37.02
C LYS A 82 10.28 11.43 -36.44
N SER A 83 9.30 11.92 -35.67
CA SER A 83 9.23 13.32 -35.23
C SER A 83 10.29 13.65 -34.17
N VAL A 84 10.70 14.92 -34.15
CA VAL A 84 11.75 15.60 -33.35
C VAL A 84 11.71 15.41 -31.81
N ASN A 85 10.79 14.61 -31.26
CA ASN A 85 10.59 14.38 -29.82
C ASN A 85 10.67 12.90 -29.40
N SER A 86 11.34 12.01 -30.14
CA SER A 86 11.45 10.60 -29.72
C SER A 86 12.49 10.40 -28.61
N LEU A 87 12.23 9.42 -27.75
CA LEU A 87 13.13 9.07 -26.64
C LEU A 87 14.41 8.40 -27.18
N PRO A 88 15.56 8.54 -26.48
CA PRO A 88 16.78 7.82 -26.85
C PRO A 88 16.56 6.31 -26.89
N GLU A 89 17.11 5.65 -27.90
CA GLU A 89 16.94 4.21 -28.12
C GLU A 89 18.22 3.43 -27.76
N VAL A 90 18.05 2.16 -27.39
CA VAL A 90 19.16 1.22 -27.23
C VAL A 90 19.76 0.84 -28.59
N ILE A 91 21.07 0.60 -28.62
CA ILE A 91 21.78 0.24 -29.85
C ILE A 91 21.71 -1.28 -30.06
N SER A 92 20.69 -1.73 -30.81
CA SER A 92 20.62 -3.11 -31.31
C SER A 92 21.34 -3.23 -32.66
N PHE A 93 22.24 -4.20 -32.80
CA PHE A 93 22.88 -4.54 -34.08
C PHE A 93 21.97 -5.37 -34.97
N SER A 94 21.24 -6.29 -34.37
CA SER A 94 20.30 -7.18 -35.04
C SER A 94 19.42 -7.85 -34.00
N THR A 95 18.29 -8.36 -34.47
CA THR A 95 17.39 -9.21 -33.68
C THR A 95 17.55 -10.65 -34.17
N ILE A 96 17.71 -11.58 -33.23
CA ILE A 96 17.87 -13.01 -33.48
C ILE A 96 16.75 -13.77 -32.77
N SER A 97 16.14 -14.73 -33.45
CA SER A 97 15.17 -15.64 -32.83
C SER A 97 15.86 -16.60 -31.87
N GLY A 98 15.22 -16.90 -30.74
CA GLY A 98 15.78 -17.81 -29.74
C GLY A 98 16.11 -19.19 -30.30
N GLU A 99 15.35 -19.67 -31.29
CA GLU A 99 15.64 -20.90 -32.01
C GLU A 99 17.03 -20.93 -32.64
N LYS A 100 17.50 -19.80 -33.21
CA LYS A 100 18.85 -19.70 -33.80
C LYS A 100 19.96 -19.68 -32.74
N LEU A 101 19.63 -19.33 -31.50
CA LEU A 101 20.58 -19.34 -30.41
C LEU A 101 20.82 -20.74 -29.87
N ILE A 102 19.93 -21.72 -30.10
CA ILE A 102 20.06 -23.11 -29.61
C ILE A 102 21.34 -23.75 -30.14
N GLY A 103 22.09 -24.44 -29.27
CA GLY A 103 23.35 -25.09 -29.59
C GLY A 103 24.58 -24.19 -29.55
N THR A 104 24.42 -22.90 -29.23
CA THR A 104 25.54 -21.97 -29.03
C THR A 104 26.35 -22.41 -27.81
N PRO A 105 27.67 -22.62 -27.95
CA PRO A 105 28.53 -22.94 -26.82
C PRO A 105 28.79 -21.71 -25.96
N LEU A 106 28.69 -21.85 -24.65
CA LEU A 106 28.90 -20.81 -23.65
C LEU A 106 29.93 -21.25 -22.62
N MET A 107 30.66 -20.30 -22.06
CA MET A 107 31.55 -20.52 -20.92
C MET A 107 30.90 -19.89 -19.68
N PRO A 108 30.30 -20.70 -18.79
CA PRO A 108 29.62 -20.17 -17.61
C PRO A 108 30.63 -19.77 -16.52
N PRO A 109 30.36 -18.70 -15.76
CA PRO A 109 31.23 -18.32 -14.66
C PRO A 109 31.11 -19.30 -13.50
N ASN A 110 32.26 -19.75 -12.98
CA ASN A 110 32.40 -20.59 -11.80
C ASN A 110 31.66 -21.94 -11.85
N ALA A 111 31.18 -22.41 -13.01
CA ALA A 111 30.52 -23.71 -13.10
C ALA A 111 31.55 -24.86 -13.12
N TYR A 112 31.09 -26.05 -12.76
CA TYR A 112 31.89 -27.28 -12.89
C TYR A 112 32.28 -27.57 -14.34
N TYR A 113 31.38 -27.31 -15.29
CA TYR A 113 31.64 -27.46 -16.71
C TYR A 113 32.18 -26.16 -17.31
N SER A 114 33.36 -26.21 -17.94
CA SER A 114 33.97 -25.06 -18.62
C SER A 114 33.26 -24.67 -19.92
N LYS A 115 32.42 -25.55 -20.46
CA LYS A 115 31.64 -25.34 -21.68
C LYS A 115 30.26 -25.95 -21.50
N ILE A 116 29.22 -25.15 -21.73
CA ILE A 116 27.82 -25.56 -21.74
C ILE A 116 27.17 -25.10 -23.05
N TYR A 117 25.92 -25.49 -23.28
CA TYR A 117 25.18 -25.11 -24.48
C TYR A 117 23.85 -24.43 -24.15
N THR A 118 23.33 -23.65 -25.10
CA THR A 118 21.98 -23.09 -25.06
C THR A 118 20.95 -24.14 -25.50
N LEU A 119 19.91 -24.32 -24.71
CA LEU A 119 18.84 -25.30 -24.91
C LEU A 119 17.46 -24.63 -24.81
N PRO A 120 16.42 -25.20 -25.47
CA PRO A 120 15.09 -24.61 -25.46
C PRO A 120 14.36 -24.83 -24.13
N MET A 121 13.69 -23.78 -23.64
CA MET A 121 12.71 -23.87 -22.55
C MET A 121 11.47 -23.06 -22.90
N PHE A 122 10.29 -23.66 -22.80
CA PHE A 122 9.05 -23.07 -23.33
C PHE A 122 8.30 -22.18 -22.33
N SER A 123 8.66 -22.24 -21.06
CA SER A 123 8.00 -21.51 -19.97
C SER A 123 8.67 -20.17 -19.61
N ILE A 124 9.72 -19.77 -20.34
CA ILE A 124 10.40 -18.48 -20.12
C ILE A 124 9.48 -17.33 -20.53
N SER A 125 9.40 -16.30 -19.69
CA SER A 125 8.75 -15.02 -20.01
C SER A 125 9.78 -14.06 -20.61
N MET A 126 9.46 -13.48 -21.77
CA MET A 126 10.28 -12.40 -22.36
C MET A 126 10.06 -11.04 -21.68
N ASP A 127 9.03 -10.94 -20.83
CA ASP A 127 8.66 -9.72 -20.11
C ASP A 127 9.28 -9.63 -18.71
N LYS A 128 9.94 -10.70 -18.24
CA LYS A 128 10.61 -10.75 -16.92
C LYS A 128 12.06 -11.16 -17.08
N GLY A 129 12.97 -10.42 -16.47
CA GLY A 129 14.40 -10.67 -16.57
C GLY A 129 14.92 -10.40 -17.98
N THR A 130 16.03 -11.03 -18.34
CA THR A 130 16.70 -10.83 -19.63
C THR A 130 16.15 -11.70 -20.76
N GLY A 131 15.17 -12.58 -20.47
CA GLY A 131 14.75 -13.66 -21.37
C GLY A 131 15.76 -14.82 -21.46
N VAL A 132 16.91 -14.72 -20.79
CA VAL A 132 17.96 -15.75 -20.77
C VAL A 132 18.06 -16.28 -19.35
N VAL A 133 17.91 -17.59 -19.15
CA VAL A 133 17.86 -18.20 -17.81
C VAL A 133 19.00 -19.20 -17.65
N SER A 134 19.75 -19.13 -16.56
CA SER A 134 20.77 -20.12 -16.22
C SER A 134 20.12 -21.43 -15.76
N SER A 135 20.57 -22.58 -16.27
CA SER A 135 20.04 -23.89 -15.85
C SER A 135 20.85 -24.48 -14.72
N VAL A 136 20.25 -24.67 -13.54
CA VAL A 136 20.84 -25.37 -12.38
C VAL A 136 19.90 -26.50 -11.94
N PRO A 137 19.80 -27.58 -12.72
CA PRO A 137 18.75 -28.59 -12.54
C PRO A 137 18.90 -29.46 -11.27
N SER A 138 20.03 -29.40 -10.57
CA SER A 138 20.19 -30.00 -9.24
C SER A 138 19.31 -29.34 -8.18
N ASP A 139 19.08 -28.03 -8.26
CA ASP A 139 18.42 -27.22 -7.22
C ASP A 139 17.24 -26.39 -7.73
N SER A 140 16.85 -26.56 -9.00
CA SER A 140 15.73 -25.86 -9.63
C SER A 140 14.78 -26.87 -10.29
N PRO A 141 13.53 -27.00 -9.83
CA PRO A 141 12.59 -27.95 -10.40
C PRO A 141 12.15 -27.60 -11.82
N ASP A 142 12.10 -26.30 -12.16
CA ASP A 142 11.82 -25.83 -13.52
C ASP A 142 12.92 -26.30 -14.49
N ASP A 143 14.19 -26.17 -14.08
CA ASP A 143 15.34 -26.57 -14.88
C ASP A 143 15.41 -28.10 -15.02
N TYR A 144 15.18 -28.83 -13.93
CA TYR A 144 15.13 -30.29 -13.97
C TYR A 144 14.02 -30.80 -14.90
N ALA A 145 12.83 -30.20 -14.85
CA ALA A 145 11.72 -30.56 -15.72
C ALA A 145 12.04 -30.31 -17.20
N ALA A 146 12.62 -29.15 -17.53
CA ALA A 146 13.02 -28.83 -18.91
C ALA A 146 14.14 -29.74 -19.41
N TRP A 147 15.16 -30.01 -18.57
CA TRP A 147 16.25 -30.93 -18.89
C TRP A 147 15.74 -32.36 -19.10
N ASN A 148 14.87 -32.86 -18.21
CA ASN A 148 14.29 -34.18 -18.31
C ASN A 148 13.36 -34.32 -19.52
N ASP A 149 12.61 -33.27 -19.87
CA ASP A 149 11.78 -33.23 -21.08
C ASP A 149 12.63 -33.40 -22.35
N ILE A 150 13.74 -32.66 -22.47
CA ILE A 150 14.61 -32.78 -23.64
C ILE A 150 15.28 -34.16 -23.68
N LYS A 151 15.69 -34.68 -22.52
CA LYS A 151 16.31 -36.01 -22.41
C LYS A 151 15.34 -37.13 -22.81
N SER A 152 14.10 -37.09 -22.32
CA SER A 152 13.10 -38.15 -22.53
C SER A 152 12.33 -38.05 -23.84
N LYS A 153 12.06 -36.85 -24.36
CA LYS A 153 11.21 -36.63 -25.55
C LYS A 153 12.08 -36.38 -26.78
N VAL A 154 12.30 -37.44 -27.56
CA VAL A 154 13.10 -37.40 -28.82
C VAL A 154 12.61 -36.32 -29.79
N GLY A 155 11.28 -36.11 -29.90
CA GLY A 155 10.72 -35.09 -30.80
C GLY A 155 11.16 -33.65 -30.51
N ILE A 156 11.51 -33.30 -29.27
CA ILE A 156 12.07 -31.98 -28.96
C ILE A 156 13.49 -31.87 -29.52
N ARG A 157 14.29 -32.93 -29.37
CA ARG A 157 15.66 -33.00 -29.88
C ARG A 157 15.70 -32.95 -31.40
N GLU A 158 14.83 -33.69 -32.07
CA GLU A 158 14.70 -33.68 -33.53
C GLU A 158 14.25 -32.31 -34.05
N LYS A 159 13.26 -31.68 -33.40
CA LYS A 159 12.73 -30.38 -33.83
C LYS A 159 13.78 -29.28 -33.81
N TYR A 160 14.63 -29.24 -32.78
CA TYR A 160 15.62 -28.18 -32.59
C TYR A 160 17.06 -28.64 -32.86
N ASN A 161 17.24 -29.82 -33.49
CA ASN A 161 18.54 -30.42 -33.81
C ASN A 161 19.52 -30.50 -32.62
N ILE A 162 19.01 -30.82 -31.44
CA ILE A 162 19.80 -30.91 -30.20
C ILE A 162 20.68 -32.16 -30.24
N GLN A 163 21.99 -31.96 -30.10
CA GLN A 163 22.95 -33.05 -30.03
C GLN A 163 22.99 -33.66 -28.62
N GLU A 164 23.28 -34.96 -28.53
CA GLU A 164 23.30 -35.66 -27.24
C GLU A 164 24.43 -35.17 -26.32
N ASP A 165 25.56 -34.73 -26.88
CA ASP A 165 26.70 -34.18 -26.14
C ASP A 165 26.41 -32.81 -25.51
N TRP A 166 25.28 -32.18 -25.86
CA TRP A 166 24.84 -30.92 -25.23
C TRP A 166 24.11 -31.16 -23.91
N LEU A 167 23.65 -32.39 -23.65
CA LEU A 167 22.93 -32.76 -22.44
C LEU A 167 23.90 -33.24 -21.37
N LEU A 168 24.46 -32.29 -20.62
CA LEU A 168 25.39 -32.57 -19.52
C LEU A 168 24.67 -33.17 -18.31
N ASP A 169 25.43 -33.94 -17.52
CA ASP A 169 24.94 -34.56 -16.29
C ASP A 169 24.74 -33.53 -15.16
N LEU A 170 23.89 -33.89 -14.21
CA LEU A 170 23.55 -33.05 -13.05
C LEU A 170 24.76 -32.90 -12.12
N VAL A 171 24.98 -31.67 -11.63
CA VAL A 171 26.05 -31.37 -10.69
C VAL A 171 25.45 -31.00 -9.33
N PRO A 172 25.61 -31.85 -8.29
CA PRO A 172 25.11 -31.56 -6.96
C PRO A 172 25.93 -30.43 -6.32
N ILE A 173 25.27 -29.38 -5.80
CA ILE A 173 25.95 -28.19 -5.25
C ILE A 173 25.49 -27.81 -3.85
N ILE A 174 24.25 -28.14 -3.47
CA ILE A 174 23.69 -27.92 -2.16
C ILE A 174 23.17 -29.25 -1.64
N ASP A 175 23.46 -29.57 -0.38
CA ASP A 175 22.79 -30.64 0.34
C ASP A 175 21.68 -30.02 1.20
N THR A 176 20.44 -30.38 0.89
CA THR A 176 19.27 -29.95 1.65
C THR A 176 18.78 -31.13 2.47
N PRO A 177 18.84 -31.11 3.82
CA PRO A 177 18.63 -32.30 4.65
C PRO A 177 17.38 -33.14 4.35
N GLU A 178 16.28 -32.52 3.94
CA GLU A 178 15.03 -33.22 3.60
C GLU A 178 14.87 -33.60 2.12
N LEU A 179 15.65 -32.99 1.22
CA LEU A 179 15.54 -33.15 -0.23
C LEU A 179 16.78 -33.81 -0.86
N GLY A 180 17.87 -33.95 -0.10
CA GLY A 180 19.16 -34.48 -0.54
C GLY A 180 19.95 -33.49 -1.39
N THR A 181 20.92 -34.02 -2.14
CA THR A 181 21.87 -33.25 -2.98
C THR A 181 21.35 -32.89 -4.38
N LEU A 182 20.19 -33.45 -4.76
CA LEU A 182 19.50 -33.22 -6.03
C LEU A 182 18.05 -32.81 -5.73
N ALA A 183 17.89 -31.70 -5.02
CA ALA A 183 16.59 -31.23 -4.55
C ALA A 183 15.57 -31.05 -5.68
N GLY A 184 16.01 -30.59 -6.86
CA GLY A 184 15.18 -30.42 -8.06
C GLY A 184 14.55 -31.74 -8.53
N GLU A 185 15.34 -32.81 -8.61
CA GLU A 185 14.85 -34.16 -8.93
C GLU A 185 13.92 -34.71 -7.84
N ALA A 186 14.31 -34.56 -6.58
CA ALA A 186 13.55 -35.07 -5.45
C ALA A 186 12.13 -34.50 -5.40
N VAL A 187 11.97 -33.18 -5.57
CA VAL A 187 10.64 -32.56 -5.60
C VAL A 187 9.87 -32.87 -6.88
N TYR A 188 10.57 -33.01 -8.01
CA TYR A 188 9.95 -33.41 -9.28
C TYR A 188 9.25 -34.77 -9.14
N LEU A 189 9.93 -35.74 -8.53
CA LEU A 189 9.39 -37.07 -8.24
C LEU A 189 8.28 -37.00 -7.18
N LYS A 190 8.50 -36.25 -6.09
CA LYS A 190 7.52 -36.07 -4.99
C LYS A 190 6.17 -35.53 -5.48
N TYR A 191 6.20 -34.50 -6.33
CA TYR A 191 5.00 -33.86 -6.88
C TYR A 191 4.45 -34.54 -8.15
N LYS A 192 5.08 -35.63 -8.60
CA LYS A 192 4.69 -36.37 -9.82
C LYS A 192 4.54 -35.42 -11.01
N ILE A 193 5.55 -34.61 -11.23
CA ILE A 193 5.64 -33.70 -12.36
C ILE A 193 5.98 -34.54 -13.61
N GLN A 194 5.38 -34.22 -14.75
CA GLN A 194 5.57 -34.99 -15.99
C GLN A 194 6.17 -34.15 -17.12
N SER A 195 6.10 -32.83 -17.01
CA SER A 195 6.47 -31.91 -18.07
C SER A 195 6.79 -30.54 -17.50
N GLN A 196 7.63 -29.77 -18.20
CA GLN A 196 7.88 -28.35 -17.90
C GLN A 196 6.61 -27.46 -17.99
N ASN A 197 5.51 -28.00 -18.54
CA ASN A 197 4.23 -27.31 -18.66
C ASN A 197 3.34 -27.44 -17.41
N ASP A 198 3.72 -28.24 -16.42
CA ASP A 198 2.95 -28.44 -15.17
C ASP A 198 3.11 -27.26 -14.20
N SER A 199 2.78 -26.04 -14.65
CA SER A 199 3.09 -24.77 -13.98
C SER A 199 2.63 -24.69 -12.51
N ALA A 200 1.43 -25.20 -12.20
CA ALA A 200 0.91 -25.20 -10.83
C ALA A 200 1.74 -26.08 -9.88
N LYS A 201 2.15 -27.28 -10.34
CA LYS A 201 2.98 -28.20 -9.54
C LYS A 201 4.41 -27.69 -9.42
N LEU A 202 4.96 -27.15 -10.50
CA LEU A 202 6.31 -26.56 -10.53
C LEU A 202 6.41 -25.36 -9.59
N LYS A 203 5.37 -24.51 -9.53
CA LYS A 203 5.32 -23.40 -8.57
C LYS A 203 5.40 -23.89 -7.13
N GLN A 204 4.61 -24.91 -6.76
CA GLN A 204 4.64 -25.49 -5.42
C GLN A 204 6.00 -26.13 -5.10
N ALA A 205 6.57 -26.88 -6.05
CA ALA A 205 7.89 -27.49 -5.92
C ALA A 205 8.99 -26.44 -5.73
N LYS A 206 8.93 -25.35 -6.50
CA LYS A 206 9.87 -24.23 -6.42
C LYS A 206 9.83 -23.54 -5.07
N GLU A 207 8.65 -23.25 -4.54
CA GLU A 207 8.50 -22.65 -3.20
C GLU A 207 9.11 -23.54 -2.11
N GLU A 208 8.92 -24.87 -2.18
CA GLU A 208 9.52 -25.80 -1.23
C GLU A 208 11.05 -25.83 -1.31
N VAL A 209 11.62 -25.99 -2.51
CA VAL A 209 13.08 -26.03 -2.72
C VAL A 209 13.73 -24.72 -2.32
N TYR A 210 13.17 -23.57 -2.73
CA TYR A 210 13.74 -22.26 -2.39
C TYR A 210 13.73 -22.00 -0.89
N LYS A 211 12.62 -22.30 -0.20
CA LYS A 211 12.51 -22.07 1.24
C LYS A 211 13.48 -22.97 2.01
N LYS A 212 13.45 -24.28 1.77
CA LYS A 212 14.32 -25.24 2.49
C LYS A 212 15.79 -25.06 2.12
N GLY A 213 16.09 -24.89 0.84
CA GLY A 213 17.45 -24.66 0.36
C GLY A 213 18.07 -23.37 0.91
N PHE A 214 17.28 -22.32 1.12
CA PHE A 214 17.80 -21.08 1.70
C PHE A 214 18.14 -21.21 3.20
N TYR A 215 17.23 -21.77 4.01
CA TYR A 215 17.41 -21.83 5.47
C TYR A 215 18.29 -23.01 5.95
N ASP A 216 18.13 -24.16 5.32
CA ASP A 216 18.71 -25.43 5.76
C ASP A 216 19.77 -25.97 4.81
N GLY A 217 19.86 -25.44 3.59
CA GLY A 217 20.82 -25.89 2.59
C GLY A 217 22.27 -25.60 2.97
N VAL A 218 23.13 -26.60 2.81
CA VAL A 218 24.58 -26.51 3.04
C VAL A 218 25.31 -26.70 1.71
N MET A 219 26.22 -25.78 1.39
CA MET A 219 27.04 -25.87 0.19
C MET A 219 27.98 -27.08 0.25
N ILE A 220 28.03 -27.90 -0.80
CA ILE A 220 28.92 -29.08 -0.90
C ILE A 220 30.05 -28.93 -1.92
N SER A 221 29.99 -27.90 -2.76
CA SER A 221 30.96 -27.60 -3.81
C SER A 221 31.28 -26.10 -3.89
N GLY A 222 32.38 -25.79 -4.59
CA GLY A 222 32.89 -24.42 -4.74
C GLY A 222 33.61 -23.89 -3.49
N ASP A 223 33.90 -22.59 -3.51
CA ASP A 223 34.71 -21.91 -2.50
C ASP A 223 34.03 -21.85 -1.12
N PHE A 224 32.70 -22.00 -1.07
CA PHE A 224 31.86 -21.88 0.12
C PHE A 224 31.47 -23.22 0.74
N LYS A 225 32.19 -24.30 0.41
CA LYS A 225 31.89 -25.65 0.87
C LYS A 225 31.80 -25.72 2.41
N GLY A 226 30.72 -26.29 2.93
CA GLY A 226 30.42 -26.47 4.34
C GLY A 226 29.65 -25.32 5.00
N MET A 227 29.38 -24.23 4.27
CA MET A 227 28.65 -23.07 4.79
C MET A 227 27.16 -23.12 4.42
N LYS A 228 26.31 -22.46 5.22
CA LYS A 228 24.88 -22.33 4.94
C LYS A 228 24.61 -21.34 3.81
N VAL A 229 23.64 -21.66 2.96
CA VAL A 229 23.24 -20.79 1.83
C VAL A 229 22.78 -19.40 2.29
N SER A 230 22.06 -19.32 3.40
CA SER A 230 21.61 -18.05 4.00
C SER A 230 22.74 -17.11 4.40
N GLU A 231 23.91 -17.64 4.74
CA GLU A 231 25.08 -16.86 5.20
C GLU A 231 25.96 -16.41 4.02
N ILE A 232 25.98 -17.17 2.93
CA ILE A 232 26.93 -16.98 1.81
C ILE A 232 26.32 -16.33 0.58
N LYS A 233 25.00 -16.19 0.47
CA LYS A 233 24.33 -15.67 -0.74
C LYS A 233 24.89 -14.32 -1.19
N ASP A 234 25.03 -13.38 -0.27
CA ASP A 234 25.54 -12.03 -0.58
C ASP A 234 27.04 -12.02 -0.85
N GLN A 235 27.81 -12.87 -0.15
CA GLN A 235 29.25 -13.03 -0.38
C GLN A 235 29.52 -13.64 -1.77
N ALA A 236 28.76 -14.65 -2.17
CA ALA A 236 28.85 -15.28 -3.48
C ALA A 236 28.45 -14.33 -4.61
N LYS A 237 27.41 -13.51 -4.40
CA LYS A 237 27.03 -12.42 -5.32
C LYS A 237 28.18 -11.43 -5.47
N GLN A 238 28.75 -10.95 -4.36
CA GLN A 238 29.83 -9.97 -4.39
C GLN A 238 31.07 -10.52 -5.09
N LYS A 239 31.45 -11.77 -4.81
CA LYS A 239 32.57 -12.43 -5.49
C LYS A 239 32.39 -12.47 -7.01
N LEU A 240 31.19 -12.83 -7.51
CA LEU A 240 30.92 -12.83 -8.95
C LEU A 240 31.06 -11.45 -9.59
N ILE A 241 30.69 -10.39 -8.85
CA ILE A 241 30.84 -9.00 -9.30
C ILE A 241 32.32 -8.60 -9.30
N ASP A 242 33.07 -8.93 -8.25
CA ASP A 242 34.50 -8.61 -8.12
C ASP A 242 35.33 -9.32 -9.21
N ASP A 243 34.97 -10.56 -9.53
CA ASP A 243 35.56 -11.36 -10.61
C ASP A 243 35.13 -10.89 -12.02
N LYS A 244 34.31 -9.83 -12.13
CA LYS A 244 33.73 -9.28 -13.38
C LYS A 244 32.90 -10.29 -14.18
N ASN A 245 32.35 -11.29 -13.50
CA ASN A 245 31.55 -12.36 -14.07
C ASN A 245 30.04 -12.12 -13.93
N ALA A 246 29.64 -11.10 -13.18
CA ALA A 246 28.25 -10.68 -13.02
C ALA A 246 28.15 -9.16 -12.80
N LEU A 247 26.96 -8.64 -13.03
CA LEU A 247 26.59 -7.24 -12.80
C LEU A 247 25.21 -7.20 -12.16
N VAL A 248 24.95 -6.14 -11.39
CA VAL A 248 23.66 -5.96 -10.72
C VAL A 248 22.68 -5.40 -11.74
N TYR A 249 21.57 -6.12 -11.92
CA TYR A 249 20.44 -5.69 -12.74
C TYR A 249 19.18 -5.65 -11.86
N LEU A 250 18.49 -4.52 -11.86
CA LEU A 250 17.24 -4.32 -11.14
C LEU A 250 16.07 -4.24 -12.11
N GLU A 251 14.95 -4.88 -11.78
CA GLU A 251 13.72 -4.82 -12.57
C GLU A 251 12.49 -4.74 -11.67
N PRO A 252 11.41 -4.06 -12.07
CA PRO A 252 10.15 -4.15 -11.36
C PRO A 252 9.67 -5.61 -11.27
N GLU A 253 9.32 -6.06 -10.07
CA GLU A 253 8.87 -7.45 -9.84
C GLU A 253 7.65 -7.83 -10.71
N ASN A 254 6.78 -6.84 -10.92
CA ASN A 254 5.61 -6.91 -11.78
C ASN A 254 5.55 -5.66 -12.68
N THR A 255 4.81 -5.75 -13.78
CA THR A 255 4.60 -4.60 -14.68
C THR A 255 3.96 -3.44 -13.91
N VAL A 256 4.69 -2.33 -13.81
CA VAL A 256 4.21 -1.09 -13.24
C VAL A 256 3.89 -0.15 -14.40
N ILE A 257 2.68 0.38 -14.44
CA ILE A 257 2.24 1.33 -15.47
C ILE A 257 2.11 2.71 -14.84
N SER A 258 2.71 3.71 -15.46
CA SER A 258 2.63 5.10 -15.03
C SER A 258 1.25 5.71 -15.35
N ARG A 259 0.97 6.91 -14.83
CA ARG A 259 -0.27 7.64 -15.15
C ARG A 259 -0.38 8.02 -16.63
N THR A 260 0.74 8.09 -17.35
CA THR A 260 0.81 8.36 -18.79
C THR A 260 0.56 7.10 -19.64
N GLY A 261 0.41 5.93 -19.01
CA GLY A 261 0.19 4.65 -19.71
C GLY A 261 1.48 3.95 -20.14
N GLU A 262 2.64 4.47 -19.75
CA GLU A 262 3.95 3.90 -20.08
C GLU A 262 4.36 2.83 -19.05
N SER A 263 5.07 1.79 -19.50
CA SER A 263 5.65 0.79 -18.59
C SER A 263 6.87 1.39 -17.87
N CYS A 264 6.85 1.40 -16.55
CA CYS A 264 7.97 1.86 -15.74
C CYS A 264 9.15 0.88 -15.79
N ILE A 265 10.33 1.42 -15.54
CA ILE A 265 11.60 0.71 -15.38
C ILE A 265 12.23 1.09 -14.04
N ILE A 266 13.31 0.43 -13.64
CA ILE A 266 14.11 0.86 -12.50
C ILE A 266 15.30 1.67 -13.02
N ALA A 267 15.36 2.94 -12.65
CA ALA A 267 16.48 3.82 -12.94
C ALA A 267 17.37 3.95 -11.70
N LEU A 268 18.68 4.00 -11.91
CA LEU A 268 19.62 4.43 -10.88
C LEU A 268 19.81 5.93 -11.01
N CYS A 269 19.33 6.70 -10.04
CA CYS A 269 19.39 8.16 -10.08
C CYS A 269 19.78 8.77 -8.73
N LYS A 270 20.36 9.97 -8.77
CA LYS A 270 20.51 10.84 -7.62
C LYS A 270 19.16 11.45 -7.27
N GLN A 271 18.77 11.26 -6.03
CA GLN A 271 17.40 11.46 -5.59
C GLN A 271 17.43 11.73 -4.09
N TRP A 272 16.68 12.74 -3.62
CA TRP A 272 16.47 12.90 -2.19
C TRP A 272 15.52 11.81 -1.71
N TYR A 273 15.84 11.22 -0.57
CA TYR A 273 15.03 10.19 0.06
C TYR A 273 14.97 10.39 1.57
N ILE A 274 13.94 9.81 2.17
CA ILE A 274 13.80 9.71 3.63
C ILE A 274 14.23 8.30 4.03
N GLU A 275 15.12 8.19 5.01
CA GLU A 275 15.72 6.94 5.46
C GLU A 275 14.87 6.27 6.57
N TYR A 276 13.65 5.82 6.25
CA TYR A 276 12.79 5.13 7.23
C TYR A 276 13.38 3.78 7.72
N GLY A 277 14.43 3.29 7.05
CA GLY A 277 15.16 2.08 7.43
C GLY A 277 16.12 2.25 8.60
N GLU A 278 16.38 3.48 9.06
CA GLU A 278 17.28 3.75 10.18
C GLU A 278 16.86 2.97 11.43
N GLU A 279 17.82 2.24 12.04
CA GLU A 279 17.52 1.25 13.07
C GLU A 279 16.84 1.84 14.30
N LYS A 280 17.32 3.00 14.79
CA LYS A 280 16.75 3.69 15.96
C LYS A 280 15.34 4.16 15.66
N TRP A 281 15.17 4.92 14.58
CA TRP A 281 13.88 5.50 14.18
C TRP A 281 12.82 4.42 13.93
N ARG A 282 13.17 3.36 13.19
CA ARG A 282 12.30 2.20 12.96
C ARG A 282 11.89 1.55 14.28
N LYS A 283 12.84 1.35 15.21
CA LYS A 283 12.56 0.72 16.50
C LYS A 283 11.59 1.55 17.34
N ASP A 284 11.80 2.86 17.42
CA ASP A 284 10.93 3.74 18.19
C ASP A 284 9.47 3.72 17.69
N VAL A 285 9.28 3.72 16.36
CA VAL A 285 7.96 3.59 15.73
C VAL A 285 7.37 2.18 15.94
N TYR A 286 8.19 1.14 15.81
CA TYR A 286 7.75 -0.25 16.06
C TYR A 286 7.25 -0.43 17.49
N ASP A 287 8.02 0.03 18.47
CA ASP A 287 7.69 -0.09 19.89
C ASP A 287 6.41 0.68 20.23
N TRP A 288 6.19 1.85 19.61
CA TRP A 288 4.95 2.62 19.77
C TRP A 288 3.72 1.89 19.24
N VAL A 289 3.80 1.32 18.03
CA VAL A 289 2.68 0.61 17.39
C VAL A 289 2.39 -0.73 18.07
N ASN A 290 3.43 -1.38 18.60
CA ASN A 290 3.31 -2.67 19.27
C ASN A 290 2.68 -2.55 20.67
N ASP A 291 2.75 -1.39 21.32
CA ASP A 291 2.09 -1.14 22.60
C ASP A 291 0.63 -0.68 22.41
N GLU A 292 -0.32 -1.58 22.66
CA GLU A 292 -1.75 -1.31 22.53
C GLU A 292 -2.26 -0.19 23.46
N LYS A 293 -1.52 0.15 24.53
CA LYS A 293 -1.89 1.27 25.40
C LYS A 293 -1.54 2.62 24.80
N SER A 294 -0.48 2.66 24.00
CA SER A 294 0.03 3.87 23.37
C SER A 294 -0.65 4.11 22.01
N PHE A 295 -0.91 3.03 21.25
CA PHE A 295 -1.47 3.11 19.91
C PHE A 295 -2.59 2.08 19.64
N GLU A 296 -3.78 2.58 19.33
CA GLU A 296 -4.96 1.77 19.03
C GLU A 296 -5.18 1.61 17.51
N THR A 297 -5.39 0.37 17.06
CA THR A 297 -5.65 0.03 15.65
C THR A 297 -7.04 -0.56 15.40
N PHE A 298 -7.82 -0.75 16.46
CA PHE A 298 -9.17 -1.32 16.52
C PHE A 298 -9.27 -2.80 16.08
N TYR A 299 -8.40 -3.25 15.16
CA TYR A 299 -8.31 -4.62 14.68
C TYR A 299 -6.87 -5.13 14.78
N PRO A 300 -6.64 -6.36 15.29
CA PRO A 300 -5.31 -6.95 15.38
C PRO A 300 -4.60 -7.08 14.01
N GLN A 301 -5.37 -7.35 12.95
CA GLN A 301 -4.82 -7.48 11.58
C GLN A 301 -4.17 -6.19 11.10
N VAL A 302 -4.76 -5.03 11.41
CA VAL A 302 -4.21 -3.71 11.05
C VAL A 302 -2.86 -3.50 11.73
N ARG A 303 -2.75 -3.84 13.02
CA ARG A 303 -1.48 -3.78 13.76
C ARG A 303 -0.41 -4.66 13.14
N THR A 304 -0.73 -5.93 12.84
CA THR A 304 0.20 -6.85 12.17
C THR A 304 0.70 -6.25 10.86
N SER A 305 -0.19 -5.70 10.03
CA SER A 305 0.21 -5.05 8.77
C SER A 305 1.13 -3.85 9.00
N PHE A 306 0.89 -3.00 10.00
CA PHE A 306 1.82 -1.92 10.33
C PHE A 306 3.20 -2.46 10.74
N LEU A 307 3.26 -3.46 11.62
CA LEU A 307 4.53 -4.05 12.07
C LEU A 307 5.30 -4.71 10.92
N GLU A 308 4.62 -5.34 9.96
CA GLU A 308 5.21 -5.86 8.74
C GLU A 308 5.79 -4.74 7.87
N VAL A 309 5.03 -3.68 7.64
CA VAL A 309 5.46 -2.53 6.82
C VAL A 309 6.65 -1.81 7.46
N ILE A 310 6.64 -1.57 8.78
CA ILE A 310 7.75 -0.94 9.51
C ILE A 310 9.04 -1.76 9.36
N ASN A 311 8.94 -3.10 9.38
CA ASN A 311 10.12 -3.96 9.18
C ASN A 311 10.58 -4.04 7.72
N TRP A 312 9.70 -3.80 6.76
CA TRP A 312 9.99 -3.82 5.33
C TRP A 312 10.50 -2.48 4.80
N LEU A 313 9.96 -1.36 5.29
CA LEU A 313 10.23 -0.01 4.79
C LEU A 313 11.70 0.37 4.99
N ARG A 314 12.30 0.98 3.97
CA ARG A 314 13.70 1.43 3.94
C ARG A 314 13.76 2.86 3.43
N GLU A 315 14.52 3.13 2.37
CA GLU A 315 14.62 4.44 1.75
C GLU A 315 13.37 4.73 0.91
N TRP A 316 12.79 5.92 1.09
CA TRP A 316 11.66 6.39 0.29
C TRP A 316 12.05 7.63 -0.50
N ALA A 317 12.04 7.53 -1.83
CA ALA A 317 12.34 8.65 -2.73
C ALA A 317 11.29 9.77 -2.61
N CYS A 318 11.64 10.83 -1.89
CA CYS A 318 10.72 11.91 -1.49
C CYS A 318 10.72 13.12 -2.43
N SER A 319 11.56 13.15 -3.47
CA SER A 319 11.62 14.26 -4.41
C SER A 319 11.21 13.94 -5.85
N ARG A 320 10.79 14.95 -6.60
CA ARG A 320 10.38 14.87 -8.01
C ARG A 320 10.89 16.07 -8.80
N SER A 321 11.13 15.87 -10.09
CA SER A 321 11.52 16.94 -11.03
C SER A 321 10.33 17.58 -11.75
N TYR A 322 9.14 16.96 -11.70
CA TYR A 322 7.94 17.41 -12.39
C TYR A 322 6.69 17.17 -11.56
N GLY A 323 5.74 18.11 -11.60
CA GLY A 323 4.45 18.03 -10.91
C GLY A 323 4.07 19.34 -10.23
N LEU A 324 3.08 19.25 -9.35
CA LEU A 324 2.70 20.30 -8.40
C LEU A 324 3.17 19.87 -7.01
N GLY A 325 3.50 20.83 -6.16
CA GLY A 325 3.92 20.58 -4.79
C GLY A 325 4.79 21.72 -4.24
N THR A 326 5.37 21.46 -3.07
CA THR A 326 6.30 22.37 -2.40
C THR A 326 7.73 22.07 -2.84
N TYR A 327 8.56 23.09 -3.03
CA TYR A 327 9.97 22.90 -3.36
C TYR A 327 10.81 22.57 -2.11
N LEU A 328 11.83 21.74 -2.26
CA LEU A 328 12.84 21.57 -1.22
C LEU A 328 13.53 22.92 -0.94
N PRO A 329 13.63 23.35 0.33
CA PRO A 329 14.05 24.72 0.64
C PRO A 329 15.56 24.95 0.47
N TRP A 330 16.38 23.90 0.47
CA TRP A 330 17.84 24.00 0.33
C TRP A 330 18.37 23.63 -1.07
N ASP A 331 17.61 22.86 -1.85
CA ASP A 331 18.10 22.36 -3.14
C ASP A 331 17.90 23.41 -4.24
N THR A 332 18.97 24.15 -4.48
CA THR A 332 19.11 25.16 -5.53
C THR A 332 20.30 24.86 -6.45
N GLU A 333 21.02 23.76 -6.21
CA GLU A 333 22.15 23.36 -7.07
C GLU A 333 21.61 23.03 -8.47
N ASN A 334 22.31 23.54 -9.50
CA ASN A 334 22.00 23.34 -10.92
C ASN A 334 20.72 24.00 -11.46
N ASN A 335 20.16 25.02 -10.80
CA ASN A 335 18.98 25.78 -11.30
C ASN A 335 17.71 24.93 -11.52
N GLN A 336 17.66 23.69 -10.99
CA GLN A 336 16.49 22.82 -11.06
C GLN A 336 15.80 22.81 -9.70
N LYS A 337 14.58 23.36 -9.65
CA LYS A 337 13.77 23.30 -8.44
C LYS A 337 13.23 21.89 -8.25
N VAL A 338 13.59 21.28 -7.13
CA VAL A 338 13.17 19.92 -6.78
C VAL A 338 11.90 19.98 -5.93
N LEU A 339 10.86 19.25 -6.33
CA LEU A 339 9.56 19.19 -5.65
C LEU A 339 9.55 18.06 -4.63
N ILE A 340 8.84 18.25 -3.52
CA ILE A 340 8.49 17.19 -2.57
C ILE A 340 7.32 16.39 -3.15
N GLU A 341 7.39 15.06 -3.07
CA GLU A 341 6.33 14.18 -3.55
C GLU A 341 5.17 14.06 -2.55
N SER A 342 3.99 13.73 -3.08
CA SER A 342 2.71 13.82 -2.36
C SER A 342 2.56 12.95 -1.11
N LEU A 343 3.29 11.83 -0.99
CA LEU A 343 3.25 10.98 0.21
C LEU A 343 4.25 11.46 1.29
N SER A 344 5.13 12.40 0.97
CA SER A 344 6.15 12.93 1.87
C SER A 344 5.75 14.29 2.46
N ASP A 345 4.99 15.12 1.75
CA ASP A 345 4.45 16.40 2.27
C ASP A 345 3.12 16.26 3.02
N SER A 346 2.58 15.04 3.12
CA SER A 346 1.26 14.75 3.71
C SER A 346 1.31 13.99 5.03
N THR A 347 2.42 14.04 5.76
CA THR A 347 2.63 13.16 6.93
C THR A 347 2.33 13.81 8.28
N ILE A 348 2.50 15.13 8.43
CA ILE A 348 2.30 15.88 9.68
C ILE A 348 1.37 17.10 9.55
N TYR A 349 0.72 17.24 8.39
CA TYR A 349 -0.14 18.40 8.09
C TYR A 349 -1.35 18.55 9.03
N MET A 350 -1.67 17.52 9.81
CA MET A 350 -2.71 17.59 10.85
C MET A 350 -2.35 18.60 11.93
N ALA A 351 -1.05 18.81 12.23
CA ALA A 351 -0.61 19.88 13.12
C ALA A 351 -0.94 21.26 12.53
N TYR A 352 -0.79 21.42 11.21
CA TYR A 352 -1.15 22.67 10.52
C TYR A 352 -2.65 22.99 10.61
N TYR A 353 -3.54 21.98 10.64
CA TYR A 353 -4.98 22.23 10.83
C TYR A 353 -5.31 22.98 12.12
N THR A 354 -4.50 22.80 13.17
CA THR A 354 -4.72 23.48 14.45
C THR A 354 -4.47 24.98 14.36
N ILE A 355 -3.68 25.45 13.38
CA ILE A 355 -3.25 26.84 13.28
C ILE A 355 -3.56 27.53 11.96
N CYS A 356 -4.01 26.80 10.92
CA CYS A 356 -4.22 27.34 9.58
C CYS A 356 -5.18 28.55 9.56
N HIS A 357 -6.21 28.53 10.41
CA HIS A 357 -7.22 29.58 10.51
C HIS A 357 -6.68 30.90 11.08
N PHE A 358 -5.49 30.90 11.71
CA PHE A 358 -4.79 32.14 12.06
C PHE A 358 -4.17 32.81 10.83
N PHE A 359 -3.72 32.02 9.86
CA PHE A 359 -3.04 32.50 8.65
C PHE A 359 -4.02 32.83 7.52
N HIS A 360 -5.00 31.96 7.25
CA HIS A 360 -5.92 32.12 6.13
C HIS A 360 -7.36 31.67 6.42
N SER A 361 -8.31 32.25 5.69
CA SER A 361 -9.75 31.92 5.80
C SER A 361 -10.35 31.24 4.56
N ASP A 362 -9.63 31.23 3.43
CA ASP A 362 -10.00 30.47 2.24
C ASP A 362 -9.02 29.34 1.94
N PHE A 363 -9.42 28.48 1.00
CA PHE A 363 -8.66 27.29 0.61
C PHE A 363 -7.33 27.61 -0.08
N GLU A 364 -7.24 28.72 -0.84
CA GLU A 364 -6.05 29.10 -1.59
C GLU A 364 -5.08 29.96 -0.77
N GLY A 365 -5.42 30.31 0.47
CA GLY A 365 -4.60 31.15 1.32
C GLY A 365 -4.54 32.62 0.90
N ARG A 366 -5.51 33.11 0.11
CA ARG A 366 -5.48 34.47 -0.46
C ARG A 366 -6.02 35.54 0.50
N SER A 367 -6.89 35.13 1.41
CA SER A 367 -7.59 35.96 2.37
C SER A 367 -7.01 35.72 3.75
N LYS A 368 -6.72 36.82 4.46
CA LYS A 368 -6.16 36.76 5.82
C LYS A 368 -7.07 35.97 6.75
N GLY A 369 -6.45 35.23 7.65
CA GLY A 369 -7.10 34.51 8.74
C GLY A 369 -7.45 35.43 9.92
N LEU A 370 -7.48 34.85 11.12
CA LEU A 370 -7.75 35.58 12.36
C LEU A 370 -6.63 36.54 12.77
N MET A 371 -5.43 36.40 12.20
CA MET A 371 -4.25 37.21 12.52
C MET A 371 -3.62 37.77 11.24
N ASP A 372 -2.98 38.92 11.37
CA ASP A 372 -2.20 39.55 10.29
C ASP A 372 -0.71 39.28 10.52
N ILE A 373 -0.29 38.04 10.32
CA ILE A 373 1.11 37.61 10.51
C ILE A 373 1.88 37.83 9.19
N PRO A 374 2.96 38.62 9.19
CA PRO A 374 3.79 38.78 7.99
C PRO A 374 4.48 37.47 7.61
N ILE A 375 4.52 37.18 6.31
CA ILE A 375 4.98 35.88 5.78
C ILE A 375 6.45 35.59 6.10
N GLU A 376 7.28 36.63 6.22
CA GLU A 376 8.70 36.52 6.58
C GLU A 376 8.92 35.94 8.00
N TYR A 377 7.91 36.03 8.87
CA TYR A 377 7.94 35.45 10.21
C TYR A 377 7.27 34.07 10.27
N VAL A 378 6.75 33.55 9.16
CA VAL A 378 6.24 32.16 9.06
C VAL A 378 7.42 31.27 8.66
N ASN A 379 8.25 30.95 9.64
CA ASN A 379 9.51 30.22 9.47
C ASN A 379 9.70 29.18 10.58
N ASP A 380 10.83 28.46 10.56
CA ASP A 380 11.12 27.39 11.52
C ASP A 380 11.04 27.85 12.98
N ASP A 381 11.45 29.08 13.30
CA ASP A 381 11.40 29.60 14.67
C ASP A 381 9.94 29.73 15.17
N LEU A 382 9.04 30.21 14.31
CA LEU A 382 7.61 30.27 14.63
C LEU A 382 7.05 28.86 14.85
N PHE A 383 7.33 27.93 13.93
CA PHE A 383 6.80 26.57 14.01
C PHE A 383 7.38 25.80 15.20
N ASN A 384 8.66 25.98 15.51
CA ASN A 384 9.30 25.38 16.67
C ASN A 384 8.60 25.81 17.97
N TYR A 385 8.27 27.10 18.10
CA TYR A 385 7.54 27.58 19.26
C TYR A 385 6.10 27.08 19.31
N VAL A 386 5.36 27.21 18.20
CA VAL A 386 3.92 26.88 18.14
C VAL A 386 3.69 25.37 18.33
N PHE A 387 4.56 24.53 17.76
CA PHE A 387 4.46 23.07 17.85
C PHE A 387 5.21 22.47 19.05
N CYS A 388 5.56 23.29 20.03
CA CYS A 388 6.16 22.87 21.31
C CYS A 388 7.51 22.15 21.17
N LEU A 389 8.32 22.51 20.17
CA LEU A 389 9.70 22.05 20.01
C LEU A 389 10.69 22.92 20.80
N THR A 390 10.29 24.16 21.12
CA THR A 390 11.00 25.05 22.04
C THR A 390 10.07 25.54 23.14
N ASP A 391 10.61 25.93 24.30
CA ASP A 391 9.81 26.45 25.41
C ASP A 391 9.51 27.95 25.29
N GLU A 392 10.41 28.71 24.66
CA GLU A 392 10.31 30.16 24.52
C GLU A 392 10.43 30.60 23.04
N PRO A 393 9.66 31.61 22.61
CA PRO A 393 9.80 32.20 21.28
C PRO A 393 10.97 33.17 21.25
N SER A 394 11.55 33.40 20.08
CA SER A 394 12.59 34.42 19.93
C SER A 394 12.08 35.84 20.20
N GLU A 395 13.01 36.73 20.57
CA GLU A 395 12.71 38.15 20.76
C GLU A 395 12.14 38.80 19.49
N ASP A 396 12.55 38.33 18.31
CA ASP A 396 12.10 38.86 17.02
C ASP A 396 10.63 38.49 16.76
N LEU A 397 10.23 37.25 17.04
CA LEU A 397 8.81 36.85 16.97
C LEU A 397 7.95 37.62 17.98
N ILE A 398 8.44 37.79 19.22
CA ILE A 398 7.71 38.55 20.25
C ILE A 398 7.49 40.00 19.80
N LYS A 399 8.49 40.62 19.18
CA LYS A 399 8.41 42.01 18.72
C LYS A 399 7.45 42.20 17.55
N ASN A 400 7.44 41.27 16.59
CA ASN A 400 6.70 41.44 15.33
C ASN A 400 5.30 40.81 15.32
N ILE A 401 5.10 39.70 16.06
CA ILE A 401 3.81 39.01 16.17
C ILE A 401 3.14 39.26 17.53
N GLY A 402 3.93 39.45 18.59
CA GLY A 402 3.40 39.63 19.94
C GLY A 402 3.20 38.31 20.69
N ARG A 403 3.69 38.27 21.94
CA ARG A 403 3.64 37.05 22.79
C ARG A 403 2.23 36.47 22.93
N GLY A 404 1.22 37.32 23.13
CA GLY A 404 -0.17 36.86 23.28
C GLY A 404 -0.73 36.16 22.04
N GLN A 405 -0.31 36.54 20.83
CA GLN A 405 -0.74 35.88 19.59
C GLN A 405 0.00 34.54 19.40
N LEU A 406 1.30 34.51 19.69
CA LEU A 406 2.11 33.29 19.68
C LEU A 406 1.57 32.25 20.67
N ASP A 407 1.29 32.66 21.90
CA ASP A 407 0.74 31.79 22.95
C ASP A 407 -0.63 31.26 22.55
N ARG A 408 -1.46 32.08 21.91
CA ARG A 408 -2.76 31.63 21.41
C ARG A 408 -2.62 30.51 20.37
N MET A 409 -1.70 30.64 19.40
CA MET A 409 -1.43 29.58 18.42
C MET A 409 -0.90 28.30 19.08
N ARG A 410 0.05 28.43 20.01
CA ARG A 410 0.61 27.30 20.76
C ARG A 410 -0.44 26.59 21.60
N ASN A 411 -1.32 27.35 22.26
CA ASN A 411 -2.42 26.81 23.07
C ASN A 411 -3.43 26.05 22.21
N GLU A 412 -3.75 26.55 21.02
CA GLU A 412 -4.64 25.87 20.08
C GLU A 412 -4.06 24.52 19.66
N PHE A 413 -2.79 24.48 19.26
CA PHE A 413 -2.08 23.23 18.97
C PHE A 413 -2.09 22.29 20.19
N SER A 414 -1.67 22.78 21.35
CA SER A 414 -1.56 21.98 22.57
C SER A 414 -2.91 21.46 23.08
N TYR A 415 -4.02 22.11 22.72
CA TYR A 415 -5.37 21.67 23.06
C TYR A 415 -5.84 20.53 22.15
N PHE A 416 -5.60 20.65 20.83
CA PHE A 416 -6.10 19.69 19.85
C PHE A 416 -5.16 18.50 19.59
N TYR A 417 -3.86 18.64 19.86
CA TYR A 417 -2.89 17.56 19.70
C TYR A 417 -2.69 16.78 21.01
N PRO A 418 -2.41 15.46 20.96
CA PRO A 418 -2.10 14.64 19.80
C PRO A 418 -3.30 14.31 18.89
N LEU A 419 -3.02 13.76 17.71
CA LEU A 419 -4.05 13.20 16.83
C LEU A 419 -4.73 11.99 17.50
N ASP A 420 -5.95 12.21 18.01
CA ASP A 420 -6.72 11.17 18.71
C ASP A 420 -7.10 10.00 17.79
N CYS A 421 -7.62 10.28 16.58
CA CYS A 421 -8.01 9.26 15.61
C CYS A 421 -7.79 9.74 14.17
N ARG A 422 -7.18 8.86 13.36
CA ARG A 422 -7.09 9.01 11.90
C ARG A 422 -7.87 7.88 11.23
N VAL A 423 -8.82 8.23 10.36
CA VAL A 423 -9.59 7.26 9.58
C VAL A 423 -9.06 7.19 8.15
N SER A 424 -8.83 5.99 7.62
CA SER A 424 -8.41 5.82 6.23
C SER A 424 -8.67 4.44 5.64
N GLY A 425 -8.50 4.31 4.32
CA GLY A 425 -8.52 3.01 3.65
C GLY A 425 -7.27 2.18 3.96
N LYS A 426 -7.42 0.86 3.97
CA LYS A 426 -6.33 -0.11 4.20
C LYS A 426 -5.15 0.03 3.22
N ASP A 427 -5.37 0.62 2.05
CA ASP A 427 -4.34 0.88 1.04
C ASP A 427 -3.26 1.86 1.51
N LEU A 428 -3.58 2.75 2.46
CA LEU A 428 -2.60 3.73 2.97
C LEU A 428 -1.73 3.20 4.11
N ILE A 429 -1.98 1.99 4.62
CA ILE A 429 -1.15 1.34 5.66
C ILE A 429 0.29 1.20 5.15
N PHE A 430 0.46 0.73 3.91
CA PHE A 430 1.76 0.44 3.30
C PHE A 430 2.59 1.68 2.92
N ASN A 431 2.05 2.88 3.13
CA ASN A 431 2.70 4.14 2.76
C ASN A 431 2.38 5.26 3.77
N HIS A 432 1.47 6.18 3.42
CA HIS A 432 1.14 7.41 4.13
C HIS A 432 0.92 7.21 5.64
N LEU A 433 0.13 6.22 6.07
CA LEU A 433 -0.14 6.03 7.50
C LEU A 433 1.13 5.63 8.26
N THR A 434 1.93 4.73 7.70
CA THR A 434 3.22 4.37 8.31
C THR A 434 4.18 5.57 8.30
N MET A 435 4.29 6.28 7.18
CA MET A 435 5.12 7.48 7.06
C MET A 435 4.68 8.59 8.04
N CYS A 436 3.38 8.74 8.28
CA CYS A 436 2.83 9.64 9.29
C CYS A 436 3.40 9.32 10.68
N LEU A 437 3.39 8.06 11.10
CA LEU A 437 3.97 7.65 12.39
C LEU A 437 5.47 7.96 12.47
N TYR A 438 6.22 7.64 11.43
CA TYR A 438 7.65 7.95 11.35
C TYR A 438 7.91 9.45 11.50
N ASN A 439 7.25 10.29 10.70
CA ASN A 439 7.50 11.73 10.74
C ASN A 439 7.04 12.36 12.08
N HIS A 440 5.96 11.87 12.70
CA HIS A 440 5.61 12.30 14.06
C HIS A 440 6.70 11.92 15.07
N ALA A 441 7.24 10.71 14.97
CA ALA A 441 8.32 10.26 15.84
C ALA A 441 9.60 11.09 15.67
N ALA A 442 9.91 11.51 14.45
CA ALA A 442 11.09 12.33 14.16
C ALA A 442 10.94 13.79 14.63
N ILE A 443 9.77 14.40 14.43
CA ILE A 443 9.55 15.80 14.82
C ILE A 443 9.39 15.95 16.34
N TRP A 444 8.69 15.03 16.98
CA TRP A 444 8.38 15.08 18.43
C TRP A 444 9.07 13.95 19.20
N GLU A 445 10.37 13.72 18.96
CA GLU A 445 11.14 12.63 19.56
C GLU A 445 11.03 12.60 21.10
N ASP A 446 11.17 13.77 21.74
CA ASP A 446 11.09 13.95 23.20
C ASP A 446 9.65 14.15 23.72
N ARG A 447 8.65 14.15 22.83
CA ARG A 447 7.24 14.44 23.12
C ARG A 447 6.34 13.34 22.59
N LYS A 448 6.55 12.11 23.09
CA LYS A 448 5.71 10.94 22.77
C LYS A 448 4.23 11.16 23.07
N ASP A 449 3.89 12.08 23.97
CA ASP A 449 2.52 12.51 24.23
C ASP A 449 1.85 13.23 23.03
N LEU A 450 2.63 13.72 22.07
CA LEU A 450 2.16 14.35 20.82
C LEU A 450 2.08 13.36 19.64
N TRP A 451 2.46 12.09 19.84
CA TRP A 451 2.39 11.08 18.78
C TRP A 451 0.94 10.64 18.52
N PRO A 452 0.61 10.18 17.30
CA PRO A 452 -0.74 9.73 16.98
C PRO A 452 -1.20 8.60 17.90
N ARG A 453 -2.44 8.69 18.40
CA ARG A 453 -3.00 7.74 19.37
C ARG A 453 -3.75 6.57 18.76
N SER A 454 -4.43 6.77 17.63
CA SER A 454 -5.16 5.68 16.99
C SER A 454 -5.38 5.89 15.50
N PHE A 455 -5.30 4.79 14.74
CA PHE A 455 -5.69 4.75 13.33
C PHE A 455 -6.79 3.71 13.11
N TYR A 456 -7.90 4.12 12.51
CA TYR A 456 -8.98 3.23 12.09
C TYR A 456 -8.88 3.00 10.57
N CYS A 457 -8.73 1.75 10.17
CA CYS A 457 -8.55 1.37 8.77
C CYS A 457 -9.75 0.57 8.24
N ASN A 458 -10.43 1.08 7.21
CA ASN A 458 -11.55 0.39 6.55
C ASN A 458 -11.15 -0.23 5.20
N GLY A 459 -11.94 -1.19 4.72
CA GLY A 459 -11.80 -1.74 3.37
C GLY A 459 -12.26 -0.78 2.27
N HIS A 460 -12.10 -1.19 1.01
CA HIS A 460 -12.59 -0.39 -0.12
C HIS A 460 -14.11 -0.44 -0.21
N VAL A 461 -14.72 0.62 -0.75
CA VAL A 461 -16.17 0.66 -0.96
C VAL A 461 -16.54 -0.01 -2.29
N MET A 462 -17.39 -1.01 -2.21
CA MET A 462 -18.13 -1.63 -3.32
C MET A 462 -19.52 -1.03 -3.46
N ILE A 463 -20.12 -1.18 -4.64
CA ILE A 463 -21.53 -0.83 -4.87
C ILE A 463 -22.26 -2.08 -5.35
N ASP A 464 -23.31 -2.49 -4.62
CA ASP A 464 -24.11 -3.68 -4.88
C ASP A 464 -23.25 -4.94 -5.09
N SER A 465 -22.28 -5.16 -4.20
CA SER A 465 -21.31 -6.27 -4.17
C SER A 465 -20.38 -6.33 -5.39
N MET A 466 -20.29 -5.25 -6.17
CA MET A 466 -19.41 -5.14 -7.33
C MET A 466 -18.38 -4.02 -7.11
N LYS A 467 -17.18 -4.23 -7.64
CA LYS A 467 -16.12 -3.22 -7.64
C LYS A 467 -16.62 -1.95 -8.34
N MET A 468 -16.39 -0.81 -7.70
CA MET A 468 -16.73 0.49 -8.27
C MET A 468 -15.86 0.76 -9.50
N SER A 469 -16.48 0.95 -10.66
CA SER A 469 -15.75 1.25 -11.90
C SER A 469 -16.58 2.08 -12.85
N LYS A 470 -15.98 3.15 -13.37
CA LYS A 470 -16.58 3.99 -14.41
C LYS A 470 -16.83 3.20 -15.71
N SER A 471 -15.98 2.23 -16.03
CA SER A 471 -16.08 1.47 -17.29
C SER A 471 -17.24 0.48 -17.30
N THR A 472 -17.66 -0.03 -16.13
CA THR A 472 -18.79 -0.97 -16.01
C THR A 472 -20.12 -0.25 -15.79
N GLY A 473 -20.11 1.08 -15.67
CA GLY A 473 -21.28 1.89 -15.32
C GLY A 473 -21.68 1.79 -13.84
N ASN A 474 -20.97 1.01 -13.01
CA ASN A 474 -21.25 0.88 -11.58
C ASN A 474 -20.40 1.87 -10.78
N TRP A 475 -20.84 3.13 -10.79
CA TRP A 475 -20.18 4.25 -10.13
C TRP A 475 -21.23 5.23 -9.60
N ILE A 476 -21.05 5.74 -8.39
CA ILE A 476 -21.88 6.78 -7.78
C ILE A 476 -20.94 7.85 -7.26
N THR A 477 -21.11 9.09 -7.71
CA THR A 477 -20.40 10.23 -7.09
C THR A 477 -21.12 10.64 -5.80
N LEU A 478 -20.44 11.39 -4.92
CA LEU A 478 -21.06 11.91 -3.70
C LEU A 478 -22.30 12.77 -4.03
N GLU A 479 -22.20 13.62 -5.04
CA GLU A 479 -23.29 14.49 -5.48
C GLU A 479 -24.47 13.68 -6.04
N ASP A 480 -24.21 12.70 -6.89
CA ASP A 480 -25.26 11.83 -7.45
C ASP A 480 -25.97 11.08 -6.33
N GLY A 481 -25.22 10.50 -5.39
CA GLY A 481 -25.79 9.79 -4.24
C GLY A 481 -26.69 10.68 -3.39
N ILE A 482 -26.25 11.89 -3.07
CA ILE A 482 -27.06 12.85 -2.29
C ILE A 482 -28.32 13.26 -3.06
N ASN A 483 -28.21 13.52 -4.36
CA ASN A 483 -29.36 13.93 -5.17
C ASN A 483 -30.38 12.79 -5.35
N GLU A 484 -29.91 11.55 -5.46
CA GLU A 484 -30.78 10.37 -5.64
C GLU A 484 -31.43 9.92 -4.33
N TYR A 485 -30.67 9.84 -3.24
CA TYR A 485 -31.14 9.24 -1.99
C TYR A 485 -31.35 10.22 -0.83
N SER A 486 -30.94 11.48 -0.93
CA SER A 486 -30.69 12.42 0.17
C SER A 486 -29.46 12.10 1.01
N ALA A 487 -28.91 13.13 1.65
CA ALA A 487 -27.74 13.00 2.51
C ALA A 487 -27.97 11.99 3.66
N ASP A 488 -29.13 12.00 4.30
CA ASP A 488 -29.41 11.16 5.46
C ASP A 488 -29.54 9.68 5.09
N ALA A 489 -30.24 9.37 4.00
CA ALA A 489 -30.36 7.98 3.55
C ALA A 489 -29.01 7.44 3.05
N CYS A 490 -28.21 8.26 2.36
CA CYS A 490 -26.83 7.90 2.01
C CYS A 490 -26.00 7.59 3.25
N ARG A 491 -26.07 8.42 4.29
CA ARG A 491 -25.33 8.20 5.54
C ARG A 491 -25.76 6.92 6.25
N ILE A 492 -27.05 6.60 6.26
CA ILE A 492 -27.56 5.33 6.80
C ILE A 492 -27.00 4.14 6.01
N ALA A 493 -27.06 4.19 4.68
CA ALA A 493 -26.52 3.13 3.83
C ALA A 493 -24.99 2.98 3.97
N LEU A 494 -24.26 4.08 4.14
CA LEU A 494 -22.82 4.06 4.41
C LEU A 494 -22.48 3.50 5.80
N ALA A 495 -23.28 3.82 6.81
CA ALA A 495 -23.11 3.25 8.16
C ALA A 495 -23.37 1.74 8.19
N ASP A 496 -24.30 1.24 7.36
CA ASP A 496 -24.56 -0.20 7.22
C ASP A 496 -23.53 -0.93 6.35
N ALA A 497 -22.81 -0.20 5.48
CA ALA A 497 -21.98 -0.78 4.42
C ALA A 497 -20.87 -1.71 4.94
N GLY A 498 -20.27 -1.38 6.08
CA GLY A 498 -19.23 -2.20 6.70
C GLY A 498 -18.30 -1.40 7.60
N ASP A 499 -18.00 -1.97 8.76
CA ASP A 499 -17.16 -1.43 9.82
C ASP A 499 -16.01 -2.40 10.14
N THR A 500 -15.37 -2.96 9.11
CA THR A 500 -14.20 -3.83 9.25
C THR A 500 -13.13 -3.48 8.19
N ILE A 501 -12.01 -4.19 8.20
CA ILE A 501 -10.95 -4.07 7.17
C ILE A 501 -11.34 -4.72 5.83
N ASP A 502 -12.38 -5.57 5.84
CA ASP A 502 -12.94 -6.13 4.61
C ASP A 502 -13.67 -5.05 3.81
N ASP A 503 -13.81 -5.27 2.50
CA ASP A 503 -14.41 -4.29 1.62
C ASP A 503 -15.88 -4.04 2.00
N ALA A 504 -16.21 -2.78 2.25
CA ALA A 504 -17.55 -2.34 2.62
C ALA A 504 -18.46 -2.33 1.37
N ASN A 505 -19.76 -2.54 1.56
CA ASN A 505 -20.71 -2.61 0.45
C ASN A 505 -21.83 -1.57 0.59
N PHE A 506 -21.80 -0.53 -0.24
CA PHE A 506 -22.93 0.38 -0.39
C PHE A 506 -24.03 -0.31 -1.21
N CYS A 507 -25.19 -0.52 -0.61
CA CYS A 507 -26.33 -1.14 -1.28
C CYS A 507 -27.44 -0.11 -1.58
N ARG A 508 -27.82 0.01 -2.85
CA ARG A 508 -28.87 0.96 -3.28
C ARG A 508 -30.22 0.66 -2.65
N ASP A 509 -30.56 -0.62 -2.48
CA ASP A 509 -31.81 -1.04 -1.84
C ASP A 509 -31.90 -0.60 -0.38
N ILE A 510 -30.76 -0.56 0.33
CA ILE A 510 -30.67 -0.09 1.71
C ILE A 510 -30.88 1.43 1.75
N ALA A 511 -30.25 2.17 0.83
CA ALA A 511 -30.47 3.61 0.71
C ALA A 511 -31.95 3.94 0.43
N ASN A 512 -32.58 3.26 -0.54
CA ASN A 512 -34.01 3.41 -0.83
C ASN A 512 -34.90 3.07 0.38
N SER A 513 -34.60 1.97 1.06
CA SER A 513 -35.33 1.54 2.26
C SER A 513 -35.16 2.54 3.41
N ALA A 514 -33.99 3.19 3.51
CA ALA A 514 -33.71 4.21 4.50
C ALA A 514 -34.57 5.46 4.30
N ILE A 515 -34.82 5.90 3.05
CA ILE A 515 -35.73 7.02 2.74
C ILE A 515 -37.13 6.73 3.30
N MET A 516 -37.68 5.55 2.95
CA MET A 516 -39.01 5.15 3.39
C MET A 516 -39.09 5.06 4.92
N ARG A 517 -38.02 4.58 5.55
CA ARG A 517 -37.92 4.47 7.01
C ARG A 517 -37.88 5.84 7.67
N LEU A 518 -37.04 6.76 7.20
CA LEU A 518 -36.96 8.13 7.70
C LEU A 518 -38.30 8.85 7.57
N TYR A 519 -38.96 8.72 6.42
CA TYR A 519 -40.29 9.27 6.21
C TYR A 519 -41.31 8.69 7.21
N SER A 520 -41.28 7.36 7.44
CA SER A 520 -42.14 6.70 8.42
C SER A 520 -41.90 7.17 9.86
N ILE A 521 -40.65 7.45 10.24
CA ILE A 521 -40.31 8.03 11.55
C ILE A 521 -40.95 9.41 11.70
N ILE A 522 -40.77 10.27 10.70
CA ILE A 522 -41.31 11.64 10.71
C ILE A 522 -42.84 11.59 10.83
N GLN A 523 -43.50 10.76 10.03
CA GLN A 523 -44.96 10.57 10.11
C GLN A 523 -45.39 10.03 11.48
N SER A 524 -44.64 9.09 12.06
CA SER A 524 -44.94 8.57 13.40
C SER A 524 -44.81 9.66 14.47
N ALA A 525 -43.77 10.47 14.40
CA ALA A 525 -43.55 11.58 15.33
C ALA A 525 -44.66 12.63 15.21
N GLN A 526 -45.05 13.01 13.98
CA GLN A 526 -46.17 13.91 13.72
C GLN A 526 -47.48 13.36 14.30
N PHE A 527 -47.77 12.08 14.04
CA PHE A 527 -48.95 11.41 14.59
C PHE A 527 -49.00 11.48 16.13
N TYR A 528 -47.88 11.25 16.82
CA TYR A 528 -47.82 11.33 18.28
C TYR A 528 -48.01 12.75 18.82
N VAL A 529 -47.50 13.77 18.11
CA VAL A 529 -47.69 15.18 18.47
C VAL A 529 -49.15 15.58 18.29
N GLU A 530 -49.76 15.23 17.16
CA GLU A 530 -51.17 15.56 16.85
C GLU A 530 -52.18 14.83 17.75
N ASN A 531 -51.84 13.62 18.22
CA ASN A 531 -52.72 12.81 19.07
C ASN A 531 -52.28 12.79 20.54
N LYS A 532 -51.54 13.82 21.00
CA LYS A 532 -51.03 13.93 22.39
C LYS A 532 -52.12 13.72 23.44
N ASP A 533 -53.34 14.22 23.18
CA ASP A 533 -54.48 14.13 24.10
C ASP A 533 -55.10 12.73 24.21
N LYS A 534 -54.79 11.83 23.27
CA LYS A 534 -55.25 10.43 23.26
C LYS A 534 -54.23 9.47 23.91
N LEU A 535 -53.12 9.98 24.41
CA LEU A 535 -52.11 9.19 25.10
C LEU A 535 -52.45 9.02 26.58
N ARG A 536 -52.08 7.87 27.16
CA ARG A 536 -52.24 7.60 28.59
C ARG A 536 -51.32 8.55 29.39
N CYS A 537 -51.89 9.18 30.42
CA CYS A 537 -51.32 10.29 31.20
C CYS A 537 -51.31 11.66 30.50
N GLY A 538 -52.32 11.96 29.69
CA GLY A 538 -52.60 13.34 29.28
C GLY A 538 -52.75 14.30 30.49
N SER A 539 -52.06 15.45 30.45
CA SER A 539 -52.20 16.68 31.25
C SER A 539 -51.18 17.07 32.35
N GLN A 540 -50.15 16.29 32.69
CA GLN A 540 -49.01 16.83 33.47
C GLN A 540 -47.71 16.78 32.67
N GLU A 541 -47.28 17.94 32.17
CA GLU A 541 -45.99 18.10 31.52
C GLU A 541 -44.86 17.99 32.55
N MET A 542 -44.11 16.89 32.52
CA MET A 542 -42.73 16.85 33.04
C MET A 542 -41.74 17.01 31.88
N SER A 543 -40.69 17.78 32.13
CA SER A 543 -39.47 17.89 31.32
C SER A 543 -38.59 16.64 31.45
N ASN A 544 -37.62 16.48 30.54
CA ASN A 544 -36.71 15.31 30.55
C ASN A 544 -35.85 15.24 31.83
N SER A 545 -35.47 16.38 32.41
CA SER A 545 -34.74 16.46 33.68
C SER A 545 -35.63 16.09 34.87
N GLU A 546 -36.90 16.53 34.87
CA GLU A 546 -37.88 16.17 35.89
C GLU A 546 -38.22 14.68 35.83
N LEU A 547 -38.35 14.10 34.63
CA LEU A 547 -38.60 12.66 34.44
C LEU A 547 -37.44 11.80 34.97
N GLN A 548 -36.19 12.17 34.67
CA GLN A 548 -35.01 11.45 35.18
C GLN A 548 -34.86 11.58 36.69
N THR A 549 -35.16 12.75 37.26
CA THR A 549 -35.12 12.99 38.70
C THR A 549 -36.24 12.22 39.41
N PHE A 550 -37.46 12.25 38.87
CA PHE A 550 -38.61 11.49 39.35
C PHE A 550 -38.36 9.97 39.36
N LEU A 551 -37.76 9.42 38.29
CA LEU A 551 -37.40 8.00 38.20
C LEU A 551 -36.29 7.60 39.19
N LYS A 552 -35.38 8.52 39.53
CA LYS A 552 -34.36 8.32 40.57
C LYS A 552 -34.94 8.39 41.99
N GLU A 553 -35.85 9.32 42.25
CA GLU A 553 -36.46 9.57 43.56
C GLU A 553 -37.59 8.59 43.88
N ASN A 554 -38.24 8.03 42.85
CA ASN A 554 -39.32 7.05 42.97
C ASN A 554 -38.96 5.78 42.18
N PRO A 555 -38.04 4.93 42.66
CA PRO A 555 -37.66 3.69 41.97
C PRO A 555 -38.85 2.73 41.79
N ASN A 556 -39.91 2.87 42.60
CA ASN A 556 -41.17 2.14 42.47
C ASN A 556 -42.18 2.78 41.50
N ALA A 557 -41.90 3.95 40.89
CA ALA A 557 -42.76 4.54 39.86
C ALA A 557 -42.82 3.67 38.60
N LEU A 558 -41.76 2.87 38.34
CA LEU A 558 -41.78 1.83 37.33
C LEU A 558 -42.84 0.76 37.65
N ASN A 559 -43.08 0.43 38.94
CA ASN A 559 -44.10 -0.52 39.39
C ASN A 559 -45.54 0.02 39.25
N ALA A 560 -45.72 1.32 38.99
CA ALA A 560 -47.01 1.92 38.65
C ALA A 560 -47.29 1.91 37.13
N LEU A 561 -46.29 1.58 36.31
CA LEU A 561 -46.44 1.35 34.88
C LEU A 561 -46.99 -0.07 34.64
N ASN A 562 -47.79 -0.24 33.60
CA ASN A 562 -48.19 -1.58 33.19
C ASN A 562 -46.97 -2.39 32.69
N GLN A 563 -47.07 -3.71 32.64
CA GLN A 563 -45.95 -4.57 32.22
C GLN A 563 -45.39 -4.19 30.83
N ALA A 564 -46.24 -3.77 29.89
CA ALA A 564 -45.82 -3.33 28.56
C ALA A 564 -44.91 -2.09 28.58
N ASP A 565 -45.25 -1.07 29.38
CA ASP A 565 -44.44 0.14 29.57
C ASP A 565 -43.09 -0.17 30.22
N GLN A 566 -43.07 -1.08 31.21
CA GLN A 566 -41.83 -1.50 31.90
C GLN A 566 -40.86 -2.21 30.95
N ILE A 567 -41.38 -3.16 30.17
CA ILE A 567 -40.61 -3.91 29.18
C ILE A 567 -40.03 -2.97 28.14
N PHE A 568 -40.86 -2.09 27.56
CA PHE A 568 -40.41 -1.17 26.53
C PHE A 568 -39.38 -0.15 27.05
N THR A 569 -39.59 0.40 28.25
CA THR A 569 -38.62 1.31 28.89
C THR A 569 -37.26 0.62 29.10
N SER A 570 -37.27 -0.62 29.56
CA SER A 570 -36.04 -1.40 29.79
C SER A 570 -35.31 -1.68 28.47
N GLU A 571 -36.04 -2.04 27.42
CA GLU A 571 -35.47 -2.25 26.09
C GLU A 571 -34.89 -0.96 25.49
N VAL A 572 -35.56 0.18 25.65
CA VAL A 572 -35.05 1.48 25.20
C VAL A 572 -33.72 1.81 25.87
N ILE A 573 -33.60 1.60 27.19
CA ILE A 573 -32.36 1.85 27.93
C ILE A 573 -31.27 0.86 27.47
N ARG A 574 -31.59 -0.43 27.34
CA ARG A 574 -30.66 -1.45 26.85
C ARG A 574 -30.11 -1.07 25.48
N LEU A 575 -30.98 -0.80 24.52
CA LEU A 575 -30.59 -0.44 23.14
C LEU A 575 -29.77 0.84 23.08
N ALA A 576 -30.11 1.86 23.89
CA ALA A 576 -29.32 3.07 23.95
C ALA A 576 -27.89 2.84 24.48
N ASN A 577 -27.74 1.94 25.47
CA ASN A 577 -26.42 1.57 25.97
C ASN A 577 -25.62 0.74 24.95
N GLU A 578 -26.27 -0.20 24.26
CA GLU A 578 -25.63 -0.97 23.17
C GLU A 578 -25.17 -0.04 22.05
N ALA A 579 -26.04 0.87 21.59
CA ALA A 579 -25.70 1.87 20.57
C ALA A 579 -24.52 2.75 21.00
N TYR A 580 -24.52 3.23 22.25
CA TYR A 580 -23.41 4.01 22.81
C TYR A 580 -22.08 3.24 22.78
N ASN A 581 -22.09 1.97 23.20
CA ASN A 581 -20.91 1.12 23.15
C ASN A 581 -20.43 0.88 21.71
N SER A 582 -21.36 0.67 20.78
CA SER A 582 -21.03 0.52 19.36
C SER A 582 -20.42 1.79 18.76
N TYR A 583 -20.98 2.98 19.03
CA TYR A 583 -20.40 4.25 18.60
C TYR A 583 -18.99 4.47 19.15
N LYS A 584 -18.78 4.15 20.43
CA LYS A 584 -17.46 4.26 21.08
C LYS A 584 -16.40 3.40 20.39
N ASN A 585 -16.79 2.23 19.87
CA ASN A 585 -15.89 1.27 19.24
C ASN A 585 -15.88 1.37 17.70
N PHE A 586 -16.45 2.43 17.11
CA PHE A 586 -16.54 2.61 15.65
C PHE A 586 -17.31 1.48 14.92
N ALA A 587 -18.11 0.69 15.65
CA ALA A 587 -18.96 -0.37 15.11
C ALA A 587 -20.28 0.23 14.60
N TYR A 588 -20.21 1.05 13.55
CA TYR A 588 -21.34 1.85 13.07
C TYR A 588 -22.51 1.01 12.55
N ARG A 589 -22.25 -0.21 12.06
CA ARG A 589 -23.32 -1.11 11.61
C ARG A 589 -24.14 -1.61 12.80
N ASP A 590 -23.46 -1.98 13.88
CA ASP A 590 -24.12 -2.36 15.14
C ASP A 590 -24.79 -1.15 15.80
N ALA A 591 -24.16 0.03 15.76
CA ALA A 591 -24.77 1.27 16.24
C ALA A 591 -26.09 1.55 15.51
N LEU A 592 -26.10 1.41 14.17
CA LEU A 592 -27.30 1.58 13.35
C LEU A 592 -28.37 0.51 13.65
N LYS A 593 -27.95 -0.74 13.83
CA LYS A 593 -28.82 -1.83 14.27
C LYS A 593 -29.55 -1.49 15.57
N TYR A 594 -28.83 -1.03 16.60
CA TYR A 594 -29.43 -0.75 17.90
C TYR A 594 -30.17 0.59 17.96
N ALA A 595 -29.64 1.65 17.36
CA ALA A 595 -30.18 3.01 17.43
C ALA A 595 -31.35 3.25 16.46
N LEU A 596 -31.40 2.54 15.33
CA LEU A 596 -32.42 2.74 14.31
C LEU A 596 -33.33 1.51 14.15
N PHE A 597 -32.77 0.36 13.77
CA PHE A 597 -33.59 -0.79 13.35
C PHE A 597 -34.30 -1.48 14.52
N GLU A 598 -33.56 -1.92 15.54
CA GLU A 598 -34.13 -2.53 16.74
C GLU A 598 -34.92 -1.50 17.56
N PHE A 599 -34.45 -0.25 17.61
CA PHE A 599 -35.14 0.83 18.32
C PHE A 599 -36.58 1.02 17.79
N GLN A 600 -36.75 1.07 16.47
CA GLN A 600 -38.06 1.14 15.84
C GLN A 600 -38.88 -0.13 16.04
N LEU A 601 -38.25 -1.29 15.90
CA LEU A 601 -38.94 -2.57 16.09
C LEU A 601 -39.54 -2.67 17.50
N ARG A 602 -38.80 -2.22 18.53
CA ARG A 602 -39.30 -2.21 19.91
C ARG A 602 -40.46 -1.23 20.11
N ARG A 603 -40.42 -0.06 19.47
CA ARG A 603 -41.55 0.88 19.46
C ARG A 603 -42.79 0.25 18.83
N ASP A 604 -42.63 -0.44 17.70
CA ASP A 604 -43.76 -1.07 16.99
C ASP A 604 -44.34 -2.24 17.79
N GLN A 605 -43.50 -3.05 18.43
CA GLN A 605 -43.92 -4.09 19.36
C GLN A 605 -44.65 -3.52 20.57
N TYR A 606 -44.14 -2.43 21.16
CA TYR A 606 -44.82 -1.73 22.25
C TYR A 606 -46.21 -1.24 21.82
N ARG A 607 -46.33 -0.67 20.61
CA ARG A 607 -47.63 -0.26 20.05
C ARG A 607 -48.60 -1.44 19.94
N LEU A 608 -48.17 -2.55 19.35
CA LEU A 608 -48.99 -3.75 19.21
C LEU A 608 -49.39 -4.37 20.56
N LEU A 609 -48.49 -4.36 21.54
CA LEU A 609 -48.77 -4.84 22.90
C LEU A 609 -49.78 -3.94 23.62
N CYS A 610 -49.73 -2.63 23.41
CA CYS A 610 -50.72 -1.70 23.92
C CYS A 610 -52.08 -1.90 23.24
N ASP A 611 -52.12 -1.98 21.91
CA ASP A 611 -53.35 -2.19 21.13
C ASP A 611 -54.05 -3.51 21.49
N SER A 612 -53.29 -4.60 21.63
CA SER A 612 -53.85 -5.93 22.00
C SER A 612 -54.40 -6.02 23.42
N ASN A 613 -54.05 -5.07 24.29
CA ASN A 613 -54.57 -4.97 25.65
C ASN A 613 -55.58 -3.82 25.82
N ASP A 614 -56.05 -3.20 24.72
CA ASP A 614 -56.93 -2.02 24.72
C ASP A 614 -56.35 -0.84 25.52
N LEU A 615 -55.03 -0.62 25.45
CA LEU A 615 -54.33 0.43 26.18
C LEU A 615 -53.80 1.51 25.24
N PHE A 616 -54.02 2.78 25.59
CA PHE A 616 -53.32 3.89 24.94
C PHE A 616 -51.84 3.90 25.32
N LEU A 617 -50.99 4.38 24.40
CA LEU A 617 -49.55 4.54 24.64
C LEU A 617 -49.28 5.58 25.72
N ASN A 618 -48.22 5.39 26.50
CA ASN A 618 -47.85 6.27 27.59
C ASN A 618 -47.00 7.47 27.11
N THR A 619 -47.43 8.70 27.41
CA THR A 619 -46.73 9.92 26.98
C THR A 619 -45.29 10.01 27.50
N ASN A 620 -45.03 9.61 28.75
CA ASN A 620 -43.71 9.71 29.37
C ASN A 620 -42.74 8.67 28.79
N VAL A 621 -43.24 7.47 28.48
CA VAL A 621 -42.46 6.41 27.85
C VAL A 621 -42.11 6.78 26.42
N LEU A 622 -43.06 7.37 25.67
CA LEU A 622 -42.79 7.89 24.32
C LEU A 622 -41.82 9.08 24.33
N LYS A 623 -41.92 9.99 25.31
CA LYS A 623 -40.94 11.08 25.49
C LYS A 623 -39.53 10.54 25.77
N LEU A 624 -39.41 9.51 26.61
CA LEU A 624 -38.13 8.86 26.86
C LEU A 624 -37.58 8.23 25.57
N PHE A 625 -38.41 7.50 24.82
CA PHE A 625 -38.04 6.92 23.53
C PHE A 625 -37.55 7.99 22.54
N ILE A 626 -38.32 9.06 22.32
CA ILE A 626 -37.96 10.15 21.40
C ILE A 626 -36.70 10.87 21.89
N GLY A 627 -36.63 11.18 23.18
CA GLY A 627 -35.47 11.85 23.78
C GLY A 627 -34.19 11.02 23.63
N LYS A 628 -34.28 9.70 23.79
CA LYS A 628 -33.15 8.79 23.56
C LYS A 628 -32.80 8.64 22.08
N PHE A 629 -33.81 8.55 21.21
CA PHE A 629 -33.60 8.50 19.76
C PHE A 629 -32.91 9.75 19.20
N ILE A 630 -33.15 10.94 19.78
CA ILE A 630 -32.48 12.18 19.39
C ILE A 630 -31.06 12.29 19.97
N SER A 631 -30.82 11.69 21.14
CA SER A 631 -29.50 11.73 21.79
C SER A 631 -28.48 10.74 21.22
N LEU A 632 -28.98 9.70 20.54
CA LEU A 632 -28.20 8.74 19.77
C LEU A 632 -28.04 9.27 18.34
#